data_AF-A0A8T6LJ52-F1
#
_entry.id   AF-A0A8T6LJ52-F1
#
_cell.length_a   1.000
_cell.length_b   1.000
_cell.length_c   1.000
_cell.angle_alpha   90.00
_cell.angle_beta   90.00
_cell.angle_gamma   90.00
#
_symmetry.space_group_name_H-M   'P 1'
#
loop_
_entity.id
_entity.type
_entity.pdbx_description
1 polymer ?
#
loop_
_entity_poly.entity_id
_entity_poly.type
_entity_poly.pdbx_seq_one_letter_code
_entity_poly.pdbx_strand_id
1 'polypeptide(L)'
;MSRSRASHDRAMDLAFLADRSKAAGNLDEARGLYAQALESELAALHALRDPTPMTLAVMHRSAAWLALECDDIRLSEKLASAGLAADPPPDIADELREVWEQANFHRHLQTRGLVLADNEIELTLSGPGVGLGIAEWTAYRTRVDDTLKMITRITERRAERPFRRRGPPETAIRDYLSPHVSLPRAASYSVSIRLGSGQLHLPGVLDLPELPEVIHDFLTIVEKVNGSVEDQLEELIPDDSYRRNAVALAKQIAPDGASIK
;
A
#
# COMPACT_ATOMS: atom_id res chain seq x y z
N MET A 1 4.63 -6.35 -41.67
CA MET A 1 4.53 -6.54 -40.21
C MET A 1 3.08 -6.42 -39.81
N SER A 2 2.54 -7.35 -39.00
CA SER A 2 1.13 -7.25 -38.58
C SER A 2 0.94 -5.98 -37.75
N ARG A 3 -0.15 -5.24 -38.00
CA ARG A 3 -0.45 -3.96 -37.33
C ARG A 3 -0.43 -4.08 -35.79
N SER A 4 -0.82 -5.24 -35.28
CA SER A 4 -0.76 -5.59 -33.85
C SER A 4 0.68 -5.60 -33.33
N ARG A 5 1.60 -6.32 -34.00
CA ARG A 5 3.00 -6.42 -33.56
C ARG A 5 3.72 -5.06 -33.56
N ALA A 6 3.50 -4.25 -34.59
CA ALA A 6 4.11 -2.92 -34.65
C ALA A 6 3.61 -1.99 -33.53
N SER A 7 2.36 -2.16 -33.09
CA SER A 7 1.78 -1.37 -32.00
C SER A 7 2.28 -1.86 -30.64
N HIS A 8 2.43 -3.18 -30.45
CA HIS A 8 3.02 -3.77 -29.25
C HIS A 8 4.50 -3.39 -29.09
N ASP A 9 5.31 -3.52 -30.15
CA ASP A 9 6.74 -3.16 -30.10
C ASP A 9 6.91 -1.68 -29.71
N ARG A 10 6.06 -0.79 -30.26
CA ARG A 10 6.01 0.62 -29.88
C ARG A 10 5.62 0.82 -28.41
N ALA A 11 4.66 0.07 -27.90
CA ALA A 11 4.27 0.14 -26.49
C ALA A 11 5.44 -0.23 -25.58
N MET A 12 6.19 -1.28 -25.92
CA MET A 12 7.34 -1.73 -25.14
C MET A 12 8.49 -0.70 -25.15
N ASP A 13 8.76 -0.09 -26.30
CA ASP A 13 9.76 0.99 -26.39
C ASP A 13 9.37 2.20 -25.53
N LEU A 14 8.08 2.59 -25.55
CA LEU A 14 7.57 3.69 -24.74
C LEU A 14 7.59 3.37 -23.24
N ALA A 15 7.22 2.15 -22.84
CA ALA A 15 7.26 1.69 -21.46
C ALA A 15 8.70 1.71 -20.93
N PHE A 16 9.66 1.22 -21.72
CA PHE A 16 11.07 1.27 -21.36
C PHE A 16 11.59 2.70 -21.16
N LEU A 17 11.16 3.65 -22.01
CA LEU A 17 11.48 5.07 -21.82
C LEU A 17 10.81 5.64 -20.58
N ALA A 18 9.56 5.26 -20.30
CA ALA A 18 8.83 5.68 -19.11
C ALA A 18 9.55 5.24 -17.83
N ASP A 19 10.00 3.98 -17.77
CA ASP A 19 10.77 3.44 -16.64
C ASP A 19 12.05 4.23 -16.40
N ARG A 20 12.76 4.60 -17.48
CA ARG A 20 13.97 5.42 -17.38
C ARG A 20 13.68 6.84 -16.88
N SER A 21 12.63 7.48 -17.37
CA SER A 21 12.21 8.81 -16.88
C SER A 21 11.76 8.75 -15.42
N LYS A 22 11.03 7.70 -15.03
CA LYS A 22 10.61 7.45 -13.63
C LYS A 22 11.83 7.29 -12.72
N ALA A 23 12.82 6.49 -13.13
CA ALA A 23 14.07 6.31 -12.39
C ALA A 23 14.91 7.59 -12.27
N ALA A 24 14.79 8.51 -13.24
CA ALA A 24 15.42 9.83 -13.20
C ALA A 24 14.63 10.87 -12.36
N GLY A 25 13.48 10.50 -11.80
CA GLY A 25 12.61 11.39 -11.02
C GLY A 25 11.67 12.27 -11.85
N ASN A 26 11.65 12.10 -13.18
CA ASN A 26 10.79 12.85 -14.09
C ASN A 26 9.38 12.23 -14.16
N LEU A 27 8.62 12.34 -13.07
CA LEU A 27 7.34 11.63 -12.90
C LEU A 27 6.27 12.03 -13.92
N ASP A 28 6.19 13.30 -14.30
CA ASP A 28 5.20 13.78 -15.28
C ASP A 28 5.50 13.27 -16.69
N GLU A 29 6.79 13.23 -17.06
CA GLU A 29 7.24 12.67 -18.34
C GLU A 29 6.98 11.17 -18.39
N ALA A 30 7.30 10.44 -17.32
CA ALA A 30 7.03 9.01 -17.20
C ALA A 30 5.54 8.71 -17.34
N ARG A 31 4.67 9.47 -16.67
CA ARG A 31 3.21 9.32 -16.78
C ARG A 31 2.74 9.52 -18.22
N GLY A 32 3.24 10.54 -18.90
CA GLY A 32 2.92 10.78 -20.32
C GLY A 32 3.39 9.66 -21.26
N LEU A 33 4.52 9.03 -20.96
CA LEU A 33 5.04 7.90 -21.73
C LEU A 33 4.24 6.60 -21.47
N TYR A 34 3.88 6.30 -20.22
CA TYR A 34 3.02 5.16 -19.91
C TYR A 34 1.64 5.27 -20.57
N ALA A 35 1.04 6.47 -20.60
CA ALA A 35 -0.24 6.69 -21.28
C ALA A 35 -0.16 6.38 -22.78
N GLN A 36 0.91 6.81 -23.45
CA GLN A 36 1.15 6.49 -24.87
C GLN A 36 1.46 5.00 -25.11
N ALA A 37 2.15 4.36 -24.16
CA ALA A 37 2.41 2.93 -24.21
C ALA A 37 1.10 2.15 -24.10
N LEU A 38 0.24 2.49 -23.14
CA LEU A 38 -1.07 1.89 -22.96
C LEU A 38 -1.95 2.03 -24.21
N GLU A 39 -2.01 3.22 -24.80
CA GLU A 39 -2.76 3.44 -26.04
C GLU A 39 -2.26 2.53 -27.18
N SER A 40 -0.94 2.40 -27.30
CA SER A 40 -0.31 1.54 -28.31
C SER A 40 -0.62 0.06 -28.06
N GLU A 41 -0.63 -0.39 -26.81
CA GLU A 41 -0.94 -1.77 -26.43
C GLU A 41 -2.42 -2.11 -26.64
N LEU A 42 -3.33 -1.19 -26.32
CA LEU A 42 -4.76 -1.36 -26.61
C LEU A 42 -5.03 -1.41 -28.12
N ALA A 43 -4.33 -0.60 -28.91
CA ALA A 43 -4.39 -0.69 -30.37
C ALA A 43 -3.86 -2.03 -30.89
N ALA A 44 -2.81 -2.58 -30.25
CA ALA A 44 -2.28 -3.89 -30.57
C ALA A 44 -3.30 -5.01 -30.32
N LEU A 45 -3.98 -4.97 -29.17
CA LEU A 45 -5.06 -5.88 -28.78
C LEU A 45 -6.22 -5.83 -29.78
N HIS A 46 -6.71 -4.64 -30.12
CA HIS A 46 -7.81 -4.48 -31.09
C HIS A 46 -7.46 -4.96 -32.51
N ALA A 47 -6.18 -4.96 -32.88
CA ALA A 47 -5.72 -5.39 -34.19
C ALA A 47 -5.49 -6.91 -34.31
N LEU A 48 -5.61 -7.67 -33.21
CA LEU A 48 -5.49 -9.13 -33.24
C LEU A 48 -6.63 -9.76 -34.06
N ARG A 49 -6.28 -10.78 -34.85
CA ARG A 49 -7.25 -11.63 -35.57
C ARG A 49 -6.95 -13.07 -35.21
N ASP A 50 -7.96 -13.77 -34.73
CA ASP A 50 -7.90 -15.18 -34.31
C ASP A 50 -6.64 -15.51 -33.46
N PRO A 51 -6.37 -14.76 -32.38
CA PRO A 51 -5.19 -14.98 -31.57
C PRO A 51 -5.26 -16.32 -30.83
N THR A 52 -4.10 -16.93 -30.59
CA THR A 52 -4.02 -18.04 -29.67
C THR A 52 -4.33 -17.56 -28.24
N PRO A 53 -4.84 -18.45 -27.35
CA PRO A 53 -5.01 -18.15 -25.93
C PRO A 53 -3.77 -17.51 -25.28
N MET A 54 -2.58 -18.02 -25.59
CA MET A 54 -1.31 -17.48 -25.11
C MET A 54 -1.07 -16.05 -25.60
N THR A 55 -1.19 -15.80 -26.91
CA THR A 55 -0.97 -14.45 -27.47
C THR A 55 -1.97 -13.46 -26.88
N LEU A 56 -3.24 -13.85 -26.76
CA LEU A 56 -4.27 -13.00 -26.21
C LEU A 56 -3.98 -12.64 -24.75
N ALA A 57 -3.57 -13.62 -23.94
CA ALA A 57 -3.27 -13.44 -22.53
C ALA A 57 -2.03 -12.57 -22.28
N VAL A 58 -0.95 -12.76 -23.05
CA VAL A 58 0.27 -11.94 -22.93
C VAL A 58 -0.03 -10.46 -23.22
N MET A 59 -0.83 -10.18 -24.26
CA MET A 59 -1.21 -8.81 -24.61
C MET A 59 -2.11 -8.19 -23.53
N HIS A 60 -3.08 -8.95 -22.98
CA HIS A 60 -3.90 -8.48 -21.87
C HIS A 60 -3.10 -8.22 -20.60
N ARG A 61 -2.13 -9.09 -20.28
CA ARG A 61 -1.24 -8.92 -19.14
C ARG A 61 -0.43 -7.63 -19.27
N SER A 62 0.17 -7.41 -20.44
CA SER A 62 0.94 -6.19 -20.71
C SER A 62 0.07 -4.94 -20.58
N ALA A 63 -1.10 -4.93 -21.21
CA ALA A 63 -2.04 -3.82 -21.14
C ALA A 63 -2.54 -3.55 -19.71
N ALA A 64 -2.77 -4.60 -18.91
CA ALA A 64 -3.22 -4.47 -17.53
C ALA A 64 -2.17 -3.80 -16.64
N TRP A 65 -0.89 -4.14 -16.79
CA TRP A 65 0.22 -3.48 -16.07
C TRP A 65 0.37 -2.02 -16.49
N LEU A 66 0.29 -1.72 -17.79
CA LEU A 66 0.35 -0.34 -18.28
C LEU A 66 -0.82 0.51 -17.78
N ALA A 67 -2.02 -0.07 -17.68
CA ALA A 67 -3.19 0.60 -17.10
C ALA A 67 -2.99 0.90 -15.61
N LEU A 68 -2.33 0.01 -14.88
CA LEU A 68 -1.99 0.23 -13.48
C LEU A 68 -0.98 1.38 -13.29
N GLU A 69 0.07 1.44 -14.12
CA GLU A 69 1.04 2.56 -14.11
C GLU A 69 0.40 3.91 -14.48
N CYS A 70 -0.72 3.88 -15.21
CA CYS A 70 -1.52 5.06 -15.53
C CYS A 70 -2.55 5.43 -14.44
N ASP A 71 -2.60 4.69 -13.32
CA ASP A 71 -3.62 4.81 -12.27
C ASP A 71 -5.07 4.56 -12.77
N ASP A 72 -5.24 3.93 -13.94
CA ASP A 72 -6.54 3.48 -14.44
C ASP A 72 -6.85 2.08 -13.92
N ILE A 73 -7.14 2.03 -12.63
CA ILE A 73 -7.34 0.80 -11.88
C ILE A 73 -8.47 -0.04 -12.47
N ARG A 74 -9.57 0.62 -12.85
CA ARG A 74 -10.75 -0.07 -13.40
C ARG A 74 -10.44 -0.72 -14.74
N LEU A 75 -9.63 -0.07 -15.58
CA LEU A 75 -9.20 -0.66 -16.83
C LEU A 75 -8.24 -1.84 -16.60
N SER A 76 -7.30 -1.71 -15.67
CA SER A 76 -6.38 -2.78 -15.29
C SER A 76 -7.13 -4.06 -14.86
N GLU A 77 -8.12 -3.95 -13.96
CA GLU A 77 -8.95 -5.08 -13.52
C GLU A 77 -9.66 -5.78 -14.68
N LYS A 78 -10.24 -5.00 -15.60
CA LYS A 78 -10.96 -5.52 -16.78
C LYS A 78 -10.02 -6.28 -17.70
N LEU A 79 -8.85 -5.72 -17.99
CA LEU A 79 -7.86 -6.32 -18.88
C LEU A 79 -7.32 -7.63 -18.31
N ALA A 80 -6.98 -7.65 -17.02
CA ALA A 80 -6.51 -8.84 -16.35
C ALA A 80 -7.56 -9.97 -16.37
N SER A 81 -8.82 -9.61 -16.06
CA SER A 81 -9.95 -10.55 -16.08
C SER A 81 -10.21 -11.12 -17.49
N ALA A 82 -10.10 -10.28 -18.53
CA ALA A 82 -10.26 -10.70 -19.92
C ALA A 82 -9.13 -11.66 -20.37
N GLY A 83 -7.90 -11.41 -19.93
CA GLY A 83 -6.77 -12.32 -20.15
C GLY A 83 -6.99 -13.69 -19.49
N LEU A 84 -7.48 -13.72 -18.25
CA LEU A 84 -7.77 -14.97 -17.53
C LEU A 84 -8.91 -15.76 -18.18
N ALA A 85 -9.93 -15.07 -18.69
CA ALA A 85 -11.07 -15.69 -19.36
C ALA A 85 -10.68 -16.41 -20.67
N ALA A 86 -9.49 -16.12 -21.22
CA ALA A 86 -8.98 -16.74 -22.44
C ALA A 86 -8.35 -18.12 -22.22
N ASP A 87 -8.39 -18.67 -21.01
CA ASP A 87 -7.76 -19.94 -20.62
C ASP A 87 -6.24 -19.99 -20.92
N PRO A 88 -5.46 -19.06 -20.33
CA PRO A 88 -4.02 -18.99 -20.55
C PRO A 88 -3.27 -20.18 -19.95
N PRO A 89 -2.04 -20.45 -20.44
CA PRO A 89 -1.11 -21.34 -19.75
C PRO A 89 -0.90 -20.92 -18.28
N PRO A 90 -0.65 -21.86 -17.35
CA PRO A 90 -0.57 -21.59 -15.92
C PRO A 90 0.33 -20.41 -15.54
N ASP A 91 1.53 -20.34 -16.11
CA ASP A 91 2.52 -19.30 -15.81
C ASP A 91 1.97 -17.89 -16.12
N ILE A 92 1.29 -17.74 -17.26
CA ILE A 92 0.68 -16.47 -17.67
C ILE A 92 -0.57 -16.16 -16.84
N ALA A 93 -1.32 -17.20 -16.46
CA ALA A 93 -2.47 -17.07 -15.58
C ALA A 93 -2.06 -16.49 -14.21
N ASP A 94 -0.92 -16.93 -13.66
CA ASP A 94 -0.42 -16.44 -12.38
C ASP A 94 -0.01 -14.97 -12.46
N GLU A 95 0.70 -14.56 -13.51
CA GLU A 95 1.04 -13.14 -13.70
C GLU A 95 -0.20 -12.25 -13.94
N LEU A 96 -1.24 -12.78 -14.58
CA LEU A 96 -2.53 -12.08 -14.73
C LEU A 96 -3.28 -11.95 -13.39
N ARG A 97 -3.19 -12.94 -12.51
CA ARG A 97 -3.74 -12.85 -11.15
C ARG A 97 -2.99 -11.82 -10.32
N GLU A 98 -1.67 -11.77 -10.44
CA GLU A 98 -0.83 -10.78 -9.75
C GLU A 98 -1.26 -9.34 -10.09
N VAL A 99 -1.38 -9.00 -11.37
CA VAL A 99 -1.82 -7.64 -11.76
C VAL A 99 -3.28 -7.37 -11.36
N TRP A 100 -4.15 -8.39 -11.38
CA TRP A 100 -5.52 -8.25 -10.88
C TRP A 100 -5.57 -7.98 -9.38
N GLU A 101 -4.74 -8.65 -8.58
CA GLU A 101 -4.61 -8.42 -7.13
C GLU A 101 -4.11 -7.00 -6.85
N GLN A 102 -3.11 -6.52 -7.60
CA GLN A 102 -2.60 -5.15 -7.50
C GLN A 102 -3.69 -4.12 -7.82
N ALA A 103 -4.43 -4.31 -8.92
CA ALA A 103 -5.52 -3.42 -9.30
C ALA A 103 -6.64 -3.41 -8.25
N ASN A 104 -7.03 -4.58 -7.74
CA ASN A 104 -8.07 -4.68 -6.72
C ASN A 104 -7.66 -3.97 -5.41
N PHE A 105 -6.38 -4.09 -5.02
CA PHE A 105 -5.81 -3.34 -3.89
C PHE A 105 -5.96 -1.82 -4.09
N HIS A 106 -5.55 -1.30 -5.24
CA HIS A 106 -5.68 0.14 -5.56
C HIS A 106 -7.15 0.59 -5.63
N ARG A 107 -8.05 -0.24 -6.16
CA ARG A 107 -9.49 0.08 -6.24
C ARG A 107 -10.07 0.20 -4.83
N HIS A 108 -9.64 -0.67 -3.92
CA HIS A 108 -10.05 -0.61 -2.53
C HIS A 108 -9.60 0.68 -1.85
N LEU A 109 -8.43 1.22 -2.20
CA LEU A 109 -7.98 2.55 -1.74
C LEU A 109 -8.89 3.68 -2.29
N GLN A 110 -9.22 3.66 -3.58
CA GLN A 110 -10.02 4.70 -4.24
C GLN A 110 -11.52 4.67 -3.87
N THR A 111 -12.15 3.49 -3.78
CA THR A 111 -13.61 3.32 -3.57
C THR A 111 -14.08 3.87 -2.22
N ARG A 112 -13.16 4.02 -1.26
CA ARG A 112 -13.45 4.61 0.05
C ARG A 112 -13.11 6.10 0.14
N GLY A 113 -12.59 6.70 -0.93
CA GLY A 113 -12.18 8.10 -0.92
C GLY A 113 -11.30 8.43 0.28
N LEU A 114 -10.24 7.63 0.52
CA LEU A 114 -9.38 7.70 1.71
C LEU A 114 -8.76 9.10 1.89
N VAL A 115 -9.54 10.00 2.49
CA VAL A 115 -9.20 10.58 3.78
C VAL A 115 -9.50 9.44 4.76
N LEU A 116 -8.46 8.91 5.41
CA LEU A 116 -8.66 8.04 6.58
C LEU A 116 -9.72 8.72 7.44
N ALA A 117 -10.75 8.01 7.91
CA ALA A 117 -11.50 8.57 9.03
C ALA A 117 -10.45 9.02 10.06
N ASP A 118 -10.55 10.22 10.62
CA ASP A 118 -9.49 10.90 11.39
C ASP A 118 -8.88 10.05 12.54
N ASN A 119 -9.41 8.85 12.80
CA ASN A 119 -9.00 7.88 13.79
C ASN A 119 -8.87 6.41 13.28
N GLU A 120 -8.83 6.13 11.98
CA GLU A 120 -8.70 4.78 11.42
C GLU A 120 -7.39 4.59 10.63
N ILE A 121 -6.74 3.44 10.80
CA ILE A 121 -5.52 3.04 10.07
C ILE A 121 -5.81 1.70 9.39
N GLU A 122 -5.47 1.57 8.11
CA GLU A 122 -5.51 0.29 7.40
C GLU A 122 -4.10 -0.30 7.34
N LEU A 123 -3.97 -1.54 7.82
CA LEU A 123 -2.72 -2.30 7.86
C LEU A 123 -2.85 -3.50 6.92
N THR A 124 -1.90 -3.66 6.01
CA THR A 124 -1.83 -4.79 5.08
C THR A 124 -0.60 -5.65 5.41
N LEU A 125 -0.80 -6.96 5.50
CA LEU A 125 0.28 -7.94 5.53
C LEU A 125 0.49 -8.51 4.13
N SER A 126 1.75 -8.63 3.72
CA SER A 126 2.15 -9.18 2.43
C SER A 126 3.43 -9.97 2.58
N GLY A 127 3.52 -11.13 1.91
CA GLY A 127 4.70 -11.99 1.92
C GLY A 127 4.36 -13.46 1.65
N PRO A 128 5.37 -14.32 1.44
CA PRO A 128 5.20 -15.74 1.12
C PRO A 128 4.32 -16.54 2.11
N GLY A 129 4.33 -16.18 3.39
CA GLY A 129 3.51 -16.80 4.44
C GLY A 129 2.09 -16.23 4.57
N VAL A 130 1.66 -15.35 3.65
CA VAL A 130 0.33 -14.72 3.64
C VAL A 130 -0.46 -15.24 2.45
N GLY A 131 -1.58 -15.91 2.71
CA GLY A 131 -2.51 -16.44 1.72
C GLY A 131 -3.87 -15.72 1.72
N LEU A 132 -4.82 -16.24 0.95
CA LEU A 132 -6.17 -15.70 0.83
C LEU A 132 -6.93 -15.76 2.17
N GLY A 133 -6.85 -14.68 2.95
CA GLY A 133 -7.48 -14.58 4.27
C GLY A 133 -6.76 -15.37 5.39
N ILE A 134 -5.52 -15.80 5.15
CA ILE A 134 -4.72 -16.56 6.13
C ILE A 134 -3.36 -15.89 6.26
N ALA A 135 -2.89 -15.71 7.49
CA ALA A 135 -1.52 -15.30 7.79
C ALA A 135 -1.05 -16.04 9.06
N GLU A 136 0.27 -16.17 9.21
CA GLU A 136 0.85 -16.71 10.42
C GLU A 136 0.52 -15.79 11.63
N TRP A 137 0.07 -16.40 12.72
CA TRP A 137 -0.45 -15.66 13.88
C TRP A 137 0.60 -14.74 14.50
N THR A 138 1.85 -15.19 14.62
CA THR A 138 2.92 -14.36 15.19
C THR A 138 3.28 -13.18 14.29
N ALA A 139 3.29 -13.35 12.97
CA ALA A 139 3.49 -12.26 12.02
C ALA A 139 2.36 -11.22 12.14
N TYR A 140 1.10 -11.67 12.12
CA TYR A 140 -0.05 -10.80 12.31
C TYR A 140 -0.01 -10.05 13.65
N ARG A 141 0.12 -10.79 14.75
CA ARG A 141 0.10 -10.23 16.09
C ARG A 141 1.23 -9.22 16.30
N THR A 142 2.43 -9.53 15.85
CA THR A 142 3.59 -8.63 15.99
C THR A 142 3.36 -7.32 15.25
N ARG A 143 2.84 -7.39 14.01
CA ARG A 143 2.57 -6.19 13.21
C ARG A 143 1.51 -5.28 13.85
N VAL A 144 0.41 -5.87 14.33
CA VAL A 144 -0.63 -5.12 15.05
C VAL A 144 -0.07 -4.53 16.34
N ASP A 145 0.64 -5.32 17.14
CA ASP A 145 1.23 -4.89 18.42
C ASP A 145 2.22 -3.74 18.22
N ASP A 146 3.11 -3.82 17.22
CA ASP A 146 4.09 -2.77 16.93
C ASP A 146 3.43 -1.48 16.41
N THR A 147 2.39 -1.61 15.59
CA THR A 147 1.58 -0.47 15.13
C THR A 147 0.92 0.25 16.31
N LEU A 148 0.20 -0.49 17.17
CA LEU A 148 -0.46 0.07 18.35
C LEU A 148 0.54 0.67 19.33
N LYS A 149 1.71 0.05 19.48
CA LYS A 149 2.79 0.55 20.31
C LYS A 149 3.34 1.87 19.78
N MET A 150 3.57 1.98 18.48
CA MET A 150 4.05 3.23 17.86
C MET A 150 3.05 4.37 18.03
N ILE A 151 1.77 4.12 17.78
CA ILE A 151 0.67 5.08 18.01
C ILE A 151 0.64 5.53 19.47
N THR A 152 0.79 4.59 20.41
CA THR A 152 0.88 4.90 21.84
C THR A 152 2.06 5.83 22.15
N ARG A 153 3.24 5.60 21.54
CA ARG A 153 4.42 6.45 21.75
C ARG A 153 4.27 7.85 21.19
N ILE A 154 3.63 7.98 20.03
CA ILE A 154 3.33 9.28 19.43
C ILE A 154 2.36 10.04 20.33
N THR A 155 1.34 9.36 20.86
CA THR A 155 0.37 9.93 21.80
C THR A 155 1.04 10.39 23.09
N GLU A 156 1.86 9.54 23.72
CA GLU A 156 2.66 9.89 24.91
C GLU A 156 3.53 11.13 24.66
N ARG A 157 4.24 11.16 23.52
CA ARG A 157 5.13 12.27 23.14
C ARG A 157 4.38 13.58 22.94
N ARG A 158 3.29 13.58 22.17
CA ARG A 158 2.49 14.78 21.92
C ARG A 158 1.79 15.29 23.19
N ALA A 159 1.49 14.39 24.13
CA ALA A 159 1.02 14.74 25.48
C ALA A 159 2.17 15.08 26.45
N GLU A 160 3.37 15.36 25.94
CA GLU A 160 4.56 15.75 26.71
C GLU A 160 4.95 14.76 27.83
N ARG A 161 4.61 13.47 27.67
CA ARG A 161 4.95 12.43 28.65
C ARG A 161 6.41 11.99 28.49
N PRO A 162 7.14 11.76 29.59
CA PRO A 162 8.52 11.30 29.51
C PRO A 162 8.59 9.90 28.90
N PHE A 163 9.65 9.63 28.12
CA PHE A 163 9.81 8.33 27.47
C PHE A 163 9.87 7.19 28.49
N ARG A 164 8.91 6.29 28.40
CA ARG A 164 8.79 5.15 29.31
C ARG A 164 9.51 3.92 28.77
N ARG A 165 10.51 3.41 29.50
CA ARG A 165 11.28 2.20 29.13
C ARG A 165 10.56 0.87 29.42
N ARG A 166 9.71 0.81 30.44
CA ARG A 166 9.03 -0.42 30.91
C ARG A 166 7.61 -0.12 31.43
N GLY A 167 6.79 -1.15 31.61
CA GLY A 167 5.43 -1.06 32.16
C GLY A 167 4.36 -0.79 31.09
N PRO A 168 3.08 -0.70 31.46
CA PRO A 168 2.01 -0.27 30.57
C PRO A 168 1.97 1.27 30.44
N PRO A 169 1.35 1.82 29.38
CA PRO A 169 1.02 3.24 29.31
C PRO A 169 0.00 3.64 30.38
N GLU A 170 -0.10 4.95 30.65
CA GLU A 170 -1.08 5.52 31.58
C GLU A 170 -2.51 5.10 31.20
N THR A 171 -3.37 4.88 32.21
CA THR A 171 -4.76 4.45 31.98
C THR A 171 -5.52 5.42 31.09
N ALA A 172 -5.33 6.73 31.27
CA ALA A 172 -5.94 7.75 30.41
C ALA A 172 -5.58 7.58 28.92
N ILE A 173 -4.33 7.26 28.59
CA ILE A 173 -3.90 7.03 27.20
C ILE A 173 -4.49 5.73 26.65
N ARG A 174 -4.57 4.67 27.46
CA ARG A 174 -5.17 3.40 27.04
C ARG A 174 -6.65 3.56 26.71
N ASP A 175 -7.38 4.21 27.61
CA ASP A 175 -8.81 4.45 27.46
C ASP A 175 -9.06 5.38 26.27
N TYR A 176 -8.24 6.41 26.08
CA TYR A 176 -8.31 7.31 24.93
C TYR A 176 -8.12 6.58 23.60
N LEU A 177 -7.08 5.75 23.48
CA LEU A 177 -6.76 5.09 22.22
C LEU A 177 -7.72 3.94 21.89
N SER A 178 -8.16 3.16 22.88
CA SER A 178 -9.14 2.06 22.78
C SER A 178 -9.20 1.39 21.39
N PRO A 179 -8.14 0.68 20.97
CA PRO A 179 -8.04 0.17 19.61
C PRO A 179 -9.02 -0.98 19.34
N HIS A 180 -9.66 -0.94 18.18
CA HIS A 180 -10.53 -2.01 17.67
C HIS A 180 -10.02 -2.48 16.33
N VAL A 181 -9.84 -3.79 16.17
CA VAL A 181 -9.30 -4.38 14.93
C VAL A 181 -10.42 -5.12 14.20
N SER A 182 -10.56 -4.87 12.90
CA SER A 182 -11.54 -5.55 12.05
C SER A 182 -11.13 -6.99 11.74
N LEU A 183 -12.07 -7.75 11.17
CA LEU A 183 -11.73 -9.01 10.50
C LEU A 183 -10.80 -8.75 9.29
N PRO A 184 -9.88 -9.68 8.97
CA PRO A 184 -9.12 -9.64 7.73
C PRO A 184 -10.03 -9.65 6.50
N ARG A 185 -9.69 -8.89 5.47
CA ARG A 185 -10.47 -8.81 4.22
C ARG A 185 -10.25 -10.05 3.35
N ALA A 186 -11.21 -10.36 2.47
CA ALA A 186 -11.03 -11.44 1.50
C ALA A 186 -9.97 -11.04 0.46
N ALA A 187 -9.16 -12.02 0.02
CA ALA A 187 -8.10 -11.85 -0.98
C ALA A 187 -6.94 -10.88 -0.63
N SER A 188 -6.88 -10.35 0.60
CA SER A 188 -5.70 -9.68 1.15
C SER A 188 -5.71 -9.84 2.67
N TYR A 189 -4.58 -10.09 3.32
CA TYR A 189 -4.56 -10.09 4.78
C TYR A 189 -4.42 -8.66 5.30
N SER A 190 -5.48 -7.87 5.07
CA SER A 190 -5.59 -6.46 5.48
C SER A 190 -6.59 -6.31 6.62
N VAL A 191 -6.23 -5.58 7.66
CA VAL A 191 -7.08 -5.25 8.80
C VAL A 191 -7.18 -3.74 8.98
N SER A 192 -8.34 -3.28 9.42
CA SER A 192 -8.55 -1.89 9.83
C SER A 192 -8.44 -1.79 11.35
N ILE A 193 -7.63 -0.85 11.83
CA ILE A 193 -7.46 -0.49 13.24
C ILE A 193 -8.16 0.84 13.46
N ARG A 194 -9.22 0.85 14.25
CA ARG A 194 -9.93 2.07 14.66
C ARG A 194 -9.54 2.46 16.07
N LEU A 195 -9.18 3.72 16.25
CA LEU A 195 -8.80 4.33 17.53
C LEU A 195 -9.96 5.16 18.08
N GLY A 196 -10.01 5.29 19.40
CA GLY A 196 -10.97 6.13 20.11
C GLY A 196 -11.92 5.34 21.00
N SER A 197 -12.22 5.91 22.16
CA SER A 197 -13.28 5.42 23.04
C SER A 197 -14.66 5.78 22.48
N GLY A 198 -15.66 4.91 22.71
CA GLY A 198 -17.07 5.24 22.43
C GLY A 198 -17.66 6.33 23.33
N GLN A 199 -16.83 7.00 24.14
CA GLN A 199 -17.21 8.01 25.11
C GLN A 199 -16.75 9.38 24.60
N LEU A 200 -17.69 10.31 24.44
CA LEU A 200 -17.39 11.69 24.04
C LEU A 200 -16.48 12.33 25.09
N HIS A 201 -15.18 12.41 24.80
CA HIS A 201 -14.27 13.25 25.58
C HIS A 201 -14.46 14.69 25.14
N LEU A 202 -14.80 15.56 26.09
CA LEU A 202 -14.89 17.00 25.86
C LEU A 202 -13.49 17.55 25.56
N PRO A 203 -13.31 18.30 24.45
CA PRO A 203 -12.05 18.99 24.16
C PRO A 203 -11.59 19.84 25.35
N GLY A 204 -10.33 19.70 25.76
CA GLY A 204 -9.73 20.46 26.87
C GLY A 204 -9.85 19.85 28.27
N VAL A 205 -10.49 18.68 28.43
CA VAL A 205 -10.54 17.96 29.74
C VAL A 205 -9.34 17.06 29.97
N LEU A 206 -8.77 16.51 28.89
CA LEU A 206 -7.57 15.69 28.91
C LEU A 206 -6.51 16.37 28.06
N ASP A 207 -5.31 16.47 28.61
CA ASP A 207 -4.12 17.03 27.93
C ASP A 207 -3.55 15.97 26.98
N LEU A 208 -4.35 15.63 25.95
CA LEU A 208 -4.09 14.59 24.97
C LEU A 208 -4.25 15.15 23.55
N PRO A 209 -3.42 14.70 22.59
CA PRO A 209 -3.46 15.17 21.21
C PRO A 209 -4.68 14.66 20.46
N GLU A 210 -5.13 15.38 19.44
CA GLU A 210 -6.16 14.88 18.53
C GLU A 210 -5.67 13.63 17.78
N LEU A 211 -6.51 12.59 17.68
CA LEU A 211 -6.20 11.37 16.94
C LEU A 211 -5.74 11.61 15.50
N PRO A 212 -6.34 12.52 14.69
CA PRO A 212 -5.83 12.77 13.33
C PRO A 212 -4.39 13.23 13.30
N GLU A 213 -3.93 14.03 14.27
CA GLU A 213 -2.53 14.46 14.35
C GLU A 213 -1.60 13.30 14.72
N VAL A 214 -2.04 12.41 15.62
CA VAL A 214 -1.30 11.20 15.99
C VAL A 214 -1.14 10.27 14.79
N ILE A 215 -2.21 10.10 14.00
CA ILE A 215 -2.19 9.28 12.78
C ILE A 215 -1.30 9.94 11.72
N HIS A 216 -1.38 11.26 11.54
CA HIS A 216 -0.52 11.99 10.61
C HIS A 216 0.96 11.81 10.95
N ASP A 217 1.33 11.94 12.22
CA ASP A 217 2.70 11.66 12.69
C ASP A 217 3.12 10.22 12.39
N PHE A 218 2.23 9.25 12.66
CA PHE A 218 2.50 7.84 12.41
C PHE A 218 2.85 7.58 10.95
N LEU A 219 2.00 8.07 10.03
CA LEU A 219 2.22 7.93 8.58
C LEU A 219 3.50 8.64 8.13
N THR A 220 3.72 9.87 8.61
CA THR A 220 4.91 10.67 8.28
C THR A 220 6.20 9.96 8.71
N ILE A 221 6.22 9.33 9.89
CA ILE A 221 7.40 8.61 10.36
C ILE A 221 7.64 7.35 9.51
N VAL A 222 6.60 6.56 9.24
CA VAL A 222 6.72 5.36 8.40
C VAL A 222 7.24 5.72 7.01
N GLU A 223 6.71 6.79 6.40
CA GLU A 223 7.14 7.29 5.09
C GLU A 223 8.61 7.72 5.10
N LYS A 224 9.03 8.53 6.08
CA LYS A 224 10.42 9.01 6.18
C LYS A 224 11.43 7.88 6.41
N VAL A 225 11.07 6.88 7.22
CA VAL A 225 11.91 5.71 7.47
C VAL A 225 12.02 4.85 6.21
N ASN A 226 10.91 4.62 5.49
CA ASN A 226 10.93 3.85 4.24
C ASN A 226 11.67 4.57 3.11
N GLY A 227 11.57 5.90 3.05
CA GLY A 227 12.28 6.73 2.07
C GLY A 227 13.79 6.87 2.33
N SER A 228 14.34 6.24 3.38
CA SER A 228 15.73 6.40 3.82
C SER A 228 16.12 7.85 4.15
N VAL A 229 15.14 8.66 4.59
CA VAL A 229 15.32 10.06 4.96
C VAL A 229 15.21 10.23 6.49
N GLU A 230 15.88 9.32 7.22
CA GLU A 230 15.84 9.25 8.68
C GLU A 230 16.35 10.53 9.36
N ASP A 231 17.29 11.23 8.73
CA ASP A 231 17.90 12.46 9.25
C ASP A 231 16.85 13.59 9.44
N GLN A 232 15.74 13.57 8.70
CA GLN A 232 14.65 14.54 8.85
C GLN A 232 13.73 14.25 10.05
N LEU A 233 13.91 13.12 10.75
CA LEU A 233 13.11 12.81 11.94
C LEU A 233 13.57 13.57 13.18
N GLU A 234 14.76 14.18 13.17
CA GLU A 234 15.24 14.98 14.30
C GLU A 234 14.40 16.24 14.51
N GLU A 235 13.95 16.88 13.42
CA GLU A 235 13.03 18.02 13.48
C GLU A 235 11.63 17.61 13.97
N LEU A 236 11.13 16.46 13.49
CA LEU A 236 9.81 15.96 13.86
C LEU A 236 9.77 15.44 15.31
N ILE A 237 10.82 14.75 15.75
CA ILE A 237 10.94 14.09 17.06
C ILE A 237 12.26 14.50 17.70
N PRO A 238 12.33 15.63 18.41
CA PRO A 238 13.57 16.12 19.02
C PRO A 238 14.13 15.19 20.10
N ASP A 239 13.25 14.53 20.88
CA ASP A 239 13.67 13.57 21.91
C ASP A 239 14.28 12.31 21.27
N ASP A 240 15.56 12.07 21.57
CA ASP A 240 16.35 10.97 21.02
C ASP A 240 15.81 9.58 21.43
N SER A 241 15.21 9.43 22.61
CA SER A 241 14.64 8.15 23.05
C SER A 241 13.38 7.80 22.27
N TYR A 242 12.47 8.77 22.08
CA TYR A 242 11.31 8.60 21.22
C TYR A 242 11.71 8.36 19.77
N ARG A 243 12.68 9.13 19.24
CA ARG A 243 13.12 9.03 17.85
C ARG A 243 13.71 7.65 17.53
N ARG A 244 14.64 7.16 18.35
CA ARG A 244 15.21 5.80 18.19
C ARG A 244 14.14 4.72 18.26
N ASN A 245 13.17 4.87 19.15
CA ASN A 245 12.10 3.89 19.27
C ASN A 245 11.13 3.93 18.07
N ALA A 246 10.81 5.12 17.58
CA ALA A 246 9.97 5.31 16.41
C ALA A 246 10.61 4.70 15.15
N VAL A 247 11.92 4.92 14.93
CA VAL A 247 12.67 4.31 13.81
C VAL A 247 12.66 2.78 13.92
N ALA A 248 12.91 2.24 15.11
CA ALA A 248 12.91 0.79 15.31
C ALA A 248 11.53 0.17 15.03
N LEU A 249 10.45 0.77 15.53
CA LEU A 249 9.08 0.31 15.28
C LEU A 249 8.68 0.47 13.81
N ALA A 250 9.00 1.61 13.19
CA ALA A 250 8.70 1.85 11.79
C ALA A 250 9.37 0.81 10.87
N LYS A 251 10.63 0.41 11.15
CA LYS A 251 11.32 -0.67 10.43
C LYS A 251 10.66 -2.04 10.62
N GLN A 252 10.01 -2.27 11.76
CA GLN A 252 9.24 -3.49 12.04
C GLN A 252 7.83 -3.46 11.44
N ILE A 253 7.32 -2.29 11.04
CA ILE A 253 6.00 -2.09 10.44
C ILE A 253 6.09 -1.97 8.91
N ALA A 254 7.23 -1.52 8.40
CA ALA A 254 7.53 -1.38 6.98
C ALA A 254 7.18 -2.64 6.19
N PRO A 255 6.79 -2.51 4.90
CA PRO A 255 6.39 -3.65 4.08
C PRO A 255 7.42 -4.77 4.19
N ASP A 256 6.93 -5.95 4.55
CA ASP A 256 7.79 -7.11 4.67
C ASP A 256 8.24 -7.46 3.25
N GLY A 257 9.52 -7.34 2.99
CA GLY A 257 10.11 -8.01 1.83
C GLY A 257 10.02 -9.53 2.01
N ALA A 258 11.11 -10.25 1.74
CA ALA A 258 11.19 -11.70 1.96
C ALA A 258 11.17 -12.15 3.45
N SER A 259 10.70 -11.30 4.36
CA SER A 259 10.82 -11.43 5.82
C SER A 259 9.75 -12.33 6.45
N ILE A 260 8.59 -12.49 5.79
CA ILE A 260 7.60 -13.51 6.18
C ILE A 260 7.96 -14.80 5.44
N LYS A 261 8.63 -15.73 6.12
CA LYS A 261 8.88 -17.08 5.62
C LYS A 261 7.74 -18.04 5.96
#